data_AF-A0A2E0Z1A7-F1
#
_entry.id   AF-A0A2E0Z1A7-F1
#
_cell.length_a   1.000
_cell.length_b   1.000
_cell.length_c   1.000
_cell.angle_alpha   90.00
_cell.angle_beta   90.00
_cell.angle_gamma   90.00
#
_symmetry.space_group_name_H-M   'P 1'
#
loop_
_entity.id
_entity.type
_entity.pdbx_description
1 polymer ?
#
loop_
_entity_poly.entity_id
_entity_poly.type
_entity_poly.pdbx_seq_one_letter_code
_entity_poly.pdbx_strand_id
1 'polypeptide(L)' 'MNARPHFTLLPACLLVLAGCTNQQLYSAIQDNRRQECAKLPQPQYEECLRDYDTSYEEYLRAGEDGAGAQGD' A
#
# COMPACT_ATOMS: atom_id res chain seq x y z
N MET A 1 -42.59 10.92 1.20
CA MET A 1 -41.86 9.67 1.51
C MET A 1 -40.40 10.06 1.60
N ASN A 2 -39.96 10.51 2.77
CA ASN A 2 -38.69 11.23 2.89
C ASN A 2 -37.66 10.21 3.39
N ALA A 3 -36.96 9.57 2.46
CA ALA A 3 -35.91 8.61 2.77
C ALA A 3 -34.77 9.34 3.48
N ARG A 4 -34.48 8.94 4.72
CA ARG A 4 -33.37 9.50 5.51
C ARG A 4 -32.05 9.11 4.83
N PRO A 5 -31.26 10.07 4.30
CA PRO A 5 -30.08 9.79 3.50
C PRO A 5 -28.97 9.05 4.26
N HIS A 6 -29.03 9.05 5.59
CA HIS A 6 -28.10 8.31 6.46
C HIS A 6 -28.21 6.79 6.32
N PHE A 7 -29.40 6.25 6.02
CA PHE A 7 -29.57 4.79 5.89
C PHE A 7 -28.95 4.26 4.59
N THR A 8 -28.85 5.11 3.56
CA THR A 8 -28.27 4.77 2.25
C THR A 8 -26.79 5.16 2.11
N LEU A 9 -26.25 6.04 2.97
CA LEU A 9 -24.83 6.45 2.91
C LEU A 9 -23.86 5.38 3.42
N LEU A 10 -24.26 4.59 4.42
CA LEU A 10 -23.42 3.54 5.01
C LEU A 10 -22.97 2.46 3.99
N PRO A 11 -23.86 1.86 3.17
CA PRO A 11 -23.42 0.88 2.16
C PRO A 11 -22.63 1.50 1.01
N ALA A 12 -22.85 2.79 0.70
CA ALA A 12 -22.13 3.47 -0.38
C ALA A 12 -20.65 3.70 -0.06
N CYS A 13 -20.31 3.98 1.20
CA CYS A 13 -18.91 4.16 1.63
C CYS A 13 -18.08 2.87 1.54
N LEU A 14 -18.71 1.70 1.73
CA LEU A 14 -18.01 0.40 1.67
C LEU A 14 -17.53 0.06 0.25
N LEU A 15 -18.21 0.56 -0.79
CA LEU A 15 -17.82 0.33 -2.19
C LEU A 15 -16.57 1.11 -2.58
N VAL A 16 -16.24 2.20 -1.89
CA VAL A 16 -15.06 3.03 -2.18
C VAL A 16 -13.77 2.31 -1.77
N LEU A 17 -13.80 1.50 -0.71
CA LEU A 17 -12.64 0.73 -0.24
C LEU A 17 -12.29 -0.43 -1.17
N ALA A 18 -13.26 -0.94 -1.95
CA ALA A 18 -13.04 -2.00 -2.93
C ALA A 18 -12.30 -1.53 -4.20
N GLY A 19 -12.07 -0.21 -4.36
CA GLY A 19 -11.45 0.38 -5.54
C GLY A 19 -9.93 0.61 -5.45
N CYS A 20 -9.30 0.36 -4.31
CA CYS A 20 -7.85 0.50 -4.17
C CYS A 20 -7.13 -0.60 -4.96
N THR A 21 -6.26 -0.22 -5.89
CA THR A 21 -5.45 -1.22 -6.61
C THR A 21 -4.30 -1.69 -5.72
N ASN A 22 -3.88 -2.95 -5.90
CA ASN A 22 -2.72 -3.51 -5.18
C ASN A 22 -1.45 -2.67 -5.42
N GLN A 23 -1.29 -2.10 -6.62
CA GLN A 23 -0.20 -1.20 -6.94
C GLN A 23 -0.22 0.09 -6.10
N GLN A 24 -1.39 0.72 -5.95
CA GLN A 24 -1.53 1.94 -5.16
C GLN A 24 -1.28 1.70 -3.66
N LEU A 25 -1.76 0.58 -3.14
CA LEU A 25 -1.49 0.19 -1.76
C LEU A 25 0.00 -0.10 -1.55
N TYR A 26 0.60 -0.88 -2.44
CA TYR A 26 2.03 -1.19 -2.39
C TYR A 26 2.89 0.07 -2.46
N SER A 27 2.62 0.97 -3.41
CA SER A 27 3.38 2.22 -3.54
C SER A 27 3.26 3.08 -2.29
N ALA A 28 2.06 3.18 -1.70
CA ALA A 28 1.87 3.95 -0.47
C ALA A 28 2.68 3.37 0.71
N ILE A 29 2.68 2.05 0.87
CA ILE A 29 3.48 1.38 1.91
C ILE A 29 4.97 1.59 1.64
N GLN A 30 5.41 1.41 0.41
CA GLN A 30 6.80 1.52 0.02
C GLN A 30 7.34 2.94 0.17
N ASP A 31 6.57 3.95 -0.23
CA ASP A 31 6.91 5.36 -0.04
C ASP A 31 7.06 5.70 1.44
N ASN A 32 6.17 5.18 2.29
CA ASN A 32 6.29 5.35 3.73
C ASN A 32 7.61 4.75 4.28
N ARG A 33 8.01 3.56 3.81
CA ARG A 33 9.29 2.95 4.20
C ARG A 33 10.49 3.78 3.75
N ARG A 34 10.48 4.30 2.52
CA ARG A 34 11.55 5.19 2.01
C ARG A 34 11.63 6.49 2.81
N GLN A 35 10.49 7.03 3.24
CA GLN A 35 10.46 8.21 4.13
C GLN A 35 11.03 7.92 5.51
N GLU A 36 10.82 6.73 6.06
CA GLU A 36 11.51 6.31 7.28
C GLU A 36 13.02 6.26 7.07
N CYS A 37 13.50 5.73 5.93
CA CYS A 37 14.93 5.75 5.62
C CYS A 37 15.50 7.17 5.61
N ALA A 38 14.76 8.15 5.07
CA ALA A 38 15.18 9.56 5.03
C ALA A 38 15.39 10.22 6.40
N LYS A 39 14.93 9.59 7.49
CA LYS A 39 15.17 10.05 8.87
C LYS A 39 16.52 9.57 9.42
N LEU A 40 17.17 8.59 8.77
CA LEU A 40 18.42 8.03 9.23
C LEU A 40 19.62 8.85 8.73
N PRO A 41 20.71 8.94 9.51
CA PRO A 41 21.96 9.52 9.04
C PRO A 41 22.66 8.59 8.04
N GLN A 42 23.51 9.16 7.19
CA GLN A 42 24.43 8.37 6.36
C GLN A 42 25.41 7.58 7.24
N PRO A 43 25.78 6.32 6.93
CA PRO A 43 25.48 5.49 5.73
C PRO A 43 24.22 4.61 5.84
N GLN A 44 23.53 4.67 6.99
CA GLN A 44 22.38 3.81 7.27
C GLN A 44 21.20 4.13 6.36
N TYR A 45 21.12 5.37 5.88
CA TYR A 45 20.18 5.79 4.85
C TYR A 45 20.32 4.95 3.57
N GLU A 46 21.54 4.82 3.04
CA GLU A 46 21.82 4.06 1.81
C GLU A 46 21.54 2.56 1.98
N GLU A 47 21.91 1.99 3.12
CA GLU A 47 21.60 0.59 3.43
C GLU A 47 20.09 0.35 3.53
N CYS A 48 19.36 1.21 4.24
CA CYS A 48 17.91 1.15 4.37
C CYS A 48 17.20 1.26 3.01
N LEU A 49 17.62 2.21 2.17
CA LEU A 49 17.00 2.43 0.86
C LEU A 49 17.14 1.23 -0.05
N ARG A 50 18.29 0.54 -0.01
CA ARG A 50 18.54 -0.66 -0.81
C ARG A 50 17.54 -1.77 -0.50
N ASP A 51 17.12 -1.90 0.77
CA ASP A 51 16.16 -2.92 1.19
C ASP A 51 14.72 -2.63 0.73
N TYR A 52 14.41 -1.38 0.35
CA TYR A 52 13.09 -0.96 -0.11
C TYR A 52 13.05 -0.53 -1.57
N ASP A 53 14.10 -0.80 -2.36
CA ASP A 53 14.18 -0.36 -3.76
C ASP A 53 13.45 -1.26 -4.77
N THR A 54 12.85 -2.36 -4.32
CA THR A 54 12.14 -3.33 -5.18
C THR A 54 11.00 -2.68 -5.96
N SER A 55 10.94 -2.88 -7.27
CA SER A 55 9.81 -2.39 -8.07
C SER A 55 8.53 -3.20 -7.83
N TYR A 56 7.36 -2.60 -8.12
CA TYR A 56 6.08 -3.32 -8.01
C TYR A 56 6.03 -4.55 -8.94
N GLU A 57 6.67 -4.49 -10.10
CA GLU A 57 6.75 -5.61 -11.05
C GLU A 57 7.60 -6.77 -10.51
N GLU A 58 8.71 -6.47 -9.83
CA GLU A 58 9.53 -7.48 -9.14
C GLU A 58 8.80 -8.08 -7.94
N TYR A 59 8.04 -7.27 -7.20
CA TYR A 59 7.18 -7.75 -6.13
C TYR A 59 6.13 -8.75 -6.64
N LEU A 60 5.46 -8.44 -7.77
CA LEU A 60 4.50 -9.34 -8.38
C LEU A 60 5.16 -10.65 -8.83
N ARG A 61 6.31 -10.56 -9.51
CA ARG A 61 7.06 -11.75 -9.96
C ARG A 61 7.47 -12.64 -8.78
N ALA A 62 7.95 -12.04 -7.69
CA ALA A 62 8.29 -12.78 -6.47
C ALA A 62 7.07 -13.43 -5.79
N GLY A 63 5.90 -12.77 -5.87
CA GLY A 63 4.63 -13.31 -5.39
C GLY A 63 4.12 -14.50 -6.22
N GLU A 64 4.27 -14.43 -7.55
CA GLU A 64 3.92 -15.50 -8.50
C GLU A 64 4.82 -16.74 -8.33
N ASP A 65 6.09 -16.52 -7.97
CA ASP A 65 7.10 -17.56 -7.80
C ASP A 65 7.10 -18.22 -6.40
N GLY A 66 6.28 -17.74 -5.45
CA GLY A 66 5.97 -18.50 -4.23
C GLY A 66 5.94 -17.79 -2.88
N ALA A 67 5.83 -16.45 -2.78
CA ALA A 67 5.53 -15.80 -1.49
C ALA A 67 5.03 -14.35 -1.63
N GLY A 68 3.79 -14.09 -1.23
CA GLY A 68 3.31 -12.75 -0.81
C GLY A 68 2.03 -12.27 -1.50
N ALA A 69 1.02 -11.74 -0.82
CA ALA A 69 0.82 -11.55 0.61
C ALA A 69 -0.69 -11.45 0.89
N GLN A 70 -1.10 -12.13 1.96
CA GLN A 70 -2.25 -11.77 2.78
C GLN A 70 -2.06 -10.31 3.22
N GLY A 71 -3.00 -9.44 2.85
CA GLY A 71 -3.13 -8.12 3.46
C GLY A 71 -3.57 -8.26 4.91
N ASP A 72 -2.87 -7.57 5.80
CA ASP A 72 -3.40 -7.12 7.09
C ASP A 72 -4.25 -5.86 6.88
#